data_AF-A0A382JGD2-F1
#
_entry.id   AF-A0A382JGD2-F1
#
_cell.length_a   1.000
_cell.length_b   1.000
_cell.length_c   1.000
_cell.angle_alpha   90.00
_cell.angle_beta   90.00
_cell.angle_gamma   90.00
#
_symmetry.space_group_name_H-M   'P 1'
#
loop_
_entity.id
_entity.type
_entity.pdbx_description
1 polymer ?
#
loop_
_entity_poly.entity_id
_entity_poly.type
_entity_poly.pdbx_seq_one_letter_code
_entity_poly.pdbx_strand_id
1 'polypeptide(L)'
;MAGAQYGGAEEFFVRLALAFEQEAIDQHVVIRGHSRRENRLRQGGVSIDTLPFRRYLDFRTRGKLTSIIRDWRPNIVLTWMSRASHACSKIRPDGSFVHVGRIGGYYKLKYFRGCE
;
A
#
# COMPACT_ATOMS: atom_id res chain seq x y z
N MET A 1 -2.41 1.66 1.07
CA MET A 1 -3.90 1.66 1.21
C MET A 1 -4.48 3.06 0.97
N ALA A 2 -5.59 3.19 0.22
CA ALA A 2 -6.22 4.49 -0.07
C ALA A 2 -7.76 4.44 -0.06
N GLY A 3 -8.35 4.25 1.12
CA GLY A 3 -9.79 4.04 1.35
C GLY A 3 -10.54 5.21 2.04
N ALA A 4 -11.79 4.97 2.45
CA ALA A 4 -12.68 5.89 3.16
C ALA A 4 -12.35 6.05 4.66
N GLN A 5 -13.09 6.89 5.38
CA GLN A 5 -12.88 7.23 6.80
C GLN A 5 -13.19 6.07 7.76
N TYR A 6 -14.21 5.25 7.42
CA TYR A 6 -14.56 4.00 8.11
C TYR A 6 -14.95 2.96 7.07
N GLY A 7 -14.18 1.88 6.98
CA GLY A 7 -14.51 0.75 6.11
C GLY A 7 -13.82 -0.51 6.60
N GLY A 8 -14.50 -1.65 6.44
CA GLY A 8 -13.99 -2.94 6.93
C GLY A 8 -12.67 -3.35 6.26
N ALA A 9 -12.39 -2.84 5.06
CA ALA A 9 -11.12 -3.10 4.38
C ALA A 9 -9.96 -2.35 5.05
N GLU A 10 -10.17 -1.12 5.51
CA GLU A 10 -9.17 -0.30 6.19
C GLU A 10 -8.81 -0.88 7.56
N GLU A 11 -9.80 -1.35 8.31
CA GLU A 11 -9.57 -2.01 9.60
C GLU A 11 -8.90 -3.37 9.44
N PHE A 12 -9.27 -4.16 8.43
CA PHE A 12 -8.53 -5.39 8.13
C PHE A 12 -7.09 -5.09 7.78
N PHE A 13 -6.82 -4.08 6.95
CA PHE A 13 -5.46 -3.69 6.57
C PHE A 13 -4.60 -3.41 7.81
N VAL A 14 -5.13 -2.62 8.76
CA VAL A 14 -4.42 -2.31 10.01
C VAL A 14 -4.18 -3.58 10.82
N ARG A 15 -5.18 -4.45 10.97
CA ARG A 15 -5.02 -5.73 11.69
C ARG A 15 -3.98 -6.65 11.05
N LEU A 16 -3.96 -6.73 9.73
CA LEU A 16 -3.01 -7.56 8.99
C LEU A 16 -1.58 -7.02 9.18
N ALA A 17 -1.37 -5.71 9.03
CA ALA A 17 -0.06 -5.10 9.23
C ALA A 17 0.45 -5.32 10.66
N LEU A 18 -0.41 -5.17 11.66
CA LEU A 18 -0.03 -5.46 13.06
C LEU A 18 0.32 -6.92 13.27
N ALA A 19 -0.44 -7.86 12.68
CA ALA A 19 -0.15 -9.29 12.78
C ALA A 19 1.19 -9.64 12.11
N PHE A 20 1.50 -9.05 10.95
CA PHE A 20 2.79 -9.25 10.29
C PHE A 20 3.96 -8.76 11.15
N GLU A 21 3.78 -7.66 11.87
CA GLU A 21 4.81 -7.15 12.79
C GLU A 21 5.02 -8.10 13.97
N GLN A 22 3.93 -8.64 14.51
CA GLN A 22 3.97 -9.60 15.61
C GLN A 22 4.67 -10.91 15.22
N GLU A 23 4.49 -11.35 13.97
CA GLU A 23 5.16 -12.52 13.40
C GLU A 23 6.57 -12.20 12.86
N ALA A 24 7.09 -10.99 13.11
CA ALA A 24 8.40 -10.53 12.66
C ALA A 24 8.62 -10.64 11.13
N ILE A 25 7.56 -10.46 10.36
CA ILE A 25 7.64 -10.35 8.90
C ILE A 25 8.20 -8.98 8.56
N ASP A 26 9.33 -8.96 7.84
CA ASP A 26 9.93 -7.71 7.35
C ASP A 26 8.96 -7.01 6.39
N GLN A 27 8.42 -5.88 6.84
CA GLN A 27 7.42 -5.12 6.11
C GLN A 27 7.67 -3.62 6.21
N HIS A 28 7.30 -2.92 5.13
CA HIS A 28 7.21 -1.47 5.13
C HIS A 28 5.85 -1.01 4.59
N VAL A 29 5.11 -0.26 5.38
CA VAL A 29 3.70 0.02 5.12
C VAL A 29 3.49 1.43 4.58
N VAL A 30 2.91 1.54 3.39
CA VAL A 30 2.56 2.82 2.77
C VAL A 30 1.05 3.09 2.81
N ILE A 31 0.64 4.16 3.48
CA ILE A 31 -0.77 4.53 3.67
C ILE A 31 -1.10 5.93 3.22
N ARG A 32 -2.39 6.17 2.94
CA ARG A 32 -2.93 7.51 2.83
C ARG A 32 -3.10 8.12 4.22
N GLY A 33 -2.72 9.39 4.35
CA GLY A 33 -2.72 10.10 5.63
C GLY A 33 -4.04 10.02 6.37
N HIS A 34 -3.96 9.58 7.62
CA HIS A 34 -5.08 9.41 8.54
C HIS A 34 -4.55 9.17 9.97
N SER A 35 -4.56 10.22 10.78
CA SER A 35 -3.97 10.28 12.13
C SER A 35 -4.24 9.04 13.00
N ARG A 36 -5.50 8.58 13.09
CA ARG A 36 -5.85 7.39 13.90
C ARG A 36 -5.15 6.11 13.45
N ARG A 37 -4.97 5.91 12.14
CA ARG A 37 -4.36 4.69 11.58
C ARG A 37 -2.85 4.77 11.69
N GLU A 38 -2.29 5.94 11.43
CA GLU A 38 -0.88 6.22 11.65
C GLU A 38 -0.47 5.93 13.09
N ASN A 39 -1.24 6.44 14.06
CA ASN A 39 -0.95 6.20 15.48
C ASN A 39 -1.04 4.72 15.84
N ARG A 40 -2.09 4.01 15.40
CA ARG A 40 -2.24 2.56 15.69
C ARG A 40 -1.11 1.72 15.11
N LEU A 41 -0.69 2.00 13.87
CA LEU A 41 0.40 1.26 13.23
C LEU A 41 1.75 1.55 13.89
N ARG A 42 2.04 2.83 14.17
CA ARG A 42 3.28 3.22 14.86
C ARG A 42 3.36 2.66 16.28
N GLN A 43 2.26 2.69 17.03
CA GLN A 43 2.20 2.09 18.37
C GLN A 43 2.40 0.58 18.35
N GLY A 44 2.03 -0.07 17.23
CA GLY A 44 2.26 -1.49 17.02
C GLY A 44 3.64 -1.85 16.49
N GLY A 45 4.57 -0.90 16.36
CA GLY A 45 5.93 -1.13 15.87
C GLY A 45 6.09 -1.06 14.35
N VAL A 46 5.00 -0.94 13.59
CA VAL A 46 5.03 -0.99 12.13
C VAL A 46 5.72 0.25 11.55
N SER A 47 6.70 0.03 10.67
CA SER A 47 7.33 1.07 9.87
C SER A 47 6.36 1.61 8.81
N ILE A 48 6.04 2.90 8.88
CA ILE A 48 5.06 3.52 7.97
C ILE A 48 5.55 4.77 7.25
N ASP A 49 5.14 4.88 5.98
CA ASP A 49 5.21 6.09 5.16
C ASP A 49 3.81 6.56 4.74
N THR A 50 3.62 7.88 4.76
CA THR A 50 2.35 8.50 4.41
C THR A 50 2.45 9.19 3.05
N LEU A 51 1.63 8.76 2.09
CA LEU A 51 1.53 9.35 0.74
C LEU A 51 0.12 9.87 0.46
N PRO A 52 -0.03 10.90 -0.40
CA PRO A 52 -1.33 11.54 -0.60
C PRO A 52 -2.36 10.68 -1.35
N PHE A 53 -1.94 9.81 -2.27
CA PHE A 53 -2.81 8.98 -3.12
C PHE A 53 -4.00 9.77 -3.74
N ARG A 54 -3.71 10.95 -4.29
CA ARG A 54 -4.67 11.87 -4.93
C ARG A 54 -5.07 11.37 -6.32
N ARG A 55 -6.26 11.77 -6.79
CA ARG A 55 -6.80 11.36 -8.11
C ARG A 55 -6.13 12.07 -9.29
N TYR A 56 -5.82 13.36 -9.14
CA TYR A 56 -5.29 14.20 -10.20
C TYR A 56 -3.90 14.71 -9.85
N LEU A 57 -3.02 14.74 -10.86
CA LEU A 57 -1.64 15.29 -10.79
C LEU A 57 -0.79 14.71 -9.64
N ASP A 58 -1.02 13.43 -9.29
CA ASP A 58 -0.30 12.79 -8.19
C ASP A 58 1.04 12.19 -8.62
N PHE A 59 1.92 13.05 -9.14
CA PHE A 59 3.30 12.68 -9.46
C PHE A 59 4.13 12.42 -8.20
N ARG A 60 3.75 13.03 -7.08
CA ARG A 60 4.42 12.88 -5.78
C ARG A 60 4.28 11.47 -5.22
N THR A 61 3.08 10.88 -5.24
CA THR A 61 2.90 9.50 -4.78
C THR A 61 3.73 8.55 -5.63
N ARG A 62 3.73 8.70 -6.96
CA ARG A 62 4.52 7.84 -7.84
C ARG A 62 6.02 7.94 -7.53
N GLY A 63 6.58 9.16 -7.52
CA GLY A 63 8.01 9.36 -7.29
C GLY A 63 8.47 8.85 -5.92
N LYS A 64 7.72 9.16 -4.85
CA LYS A 64 8.05 8.66 -3.52
C LYS A 64 7.89 7.15 -3.40
N LEU A 65 6.83 6.58 -3.94
CA LEU A 65 6.62 5.13 -3.90
C LEU A 65 7.72 4.39 -4.68
N THR A 66 8.18 4.94 -5.81
CA THR A 66 9.35 4.40 -6.54
C THR A 66 10.62 4.47 -5.69
N SER A 67 10.88 5.58 -4.99
CA SER A 67 12.05 5.67 -4.09
C SER A 67 11.96 4.63 -2.98
N ILE A 68 10.83 4.56 -2.28
CA ILE A 68 10.62 3.60 -1.18
C ILE A 68 10.87 2.17 -1.66
N ILE A 69 10.31 1.77 -2.81
CA ILE A 69 10.52 0.43 -3.37
C ILE A 69 11.99 0.20 -3.72
N ARG A 70 12.66 1.16 -4.35
CA ARG A 70 14.07 1.02 -4.73
C ARG A 70 15.00 0.92 -3.51
N ASP A 71 14.69 1.70 -2.47
CA ASP A 71 15.53 1.85 -1.29
C ASP A 71 15.30 0.67 -0.31
N TRP A 72 14.04 0.22 -0.16
CA TRP A 72 13.67 -0.94 0.68
C TRP A 72 13.90 -2.30 -0.01
N ARG A 73 13.82 -2.35 -1.35
CA ARG A 73 13.96 -3.57 -2.18
C ARG A 73 13.00 -4.72 -1.76
N PRO A 74 11.68 -4.50 -1.81
CA PRO A 74 10.69 -5.53 -1.52
C PRO A 74 10.84 -6.75 -2.44
N ASN A 75 10.62 -7.96 -1.93
CA ASN A 75 10.31 -9.10 -2.81
C ASN A 75 8.86 -9.05 -3.30
N ILE A 76 7.94 -8.55 -2.46
CA ILE A 76 6.50 -8.49 -2.74
C ILE A 76 5.98 -7.10 -2.42
N VAL A 77 5.20 -6.52 -3.35
CA VAL A 77 4.42 -5.32 -3.09
C VAL A 77 2.95 -5.68 -3.06
N LEU A 78 2.37 -5.72 -1.86
CA LEU A 78 0.96 -6.01 -1.65
C LEU A 78 0.12 -4.73 -1.66
N THR A 79 -0.65 -4.50 -2.71
CA THR A 79 -1.51 -3.32 -2.84
C THR A 79 -2.95 -3.58 -2.39
N TRP A 80 -3.48 -2.59 -1.69
CA TRP A 80 -4.82 -2.61 -1.13
C TRP A 80 -5.70 -1.54 -1.78
N MET A 81 -6.78 -1.99 -2.44
CA MET A 81 -7.74 -1.19 -3.22
C MET A 81 -7.18 -0.67 -4.55
N SER A 82 -8.09 -0.38 -5.48
CA SER A 82 -7.76 0.03 -6.85
C SER A 82 -6.82 1.23 -6.98
N ARG A 83 -6.83 2.18 -6.03
CA ARG A 83 -5.94 3.36 -6.10
C ARG A 83 -4.48 3.00 -5.84
N ALA A 84 -4.23 2.12 -4.87
CA ALA A 84 -2.88 1.67 -4.57
C ALA A 84 -2.35 0.78 -5.69
N SER A 85 -3.16 -0.17 -6.17
CA SER A 85 -2.80 -1.04 -7.30
C SER A 85 -2.56 -0.23 -8.57
N HIS A 86 -3.37 0.79 -8.83
CA HIS A 86 -3.15 1.68 -9.96
C HIS A 86 -1.85 2.47 -9.82
N ALA A 87 -1.56 3.06 -8.66
CA ALA A 87 -0.32 3.80 -8.43
C ALA A 87 0.92 2.90 -8.62
N CYS A 88 0.88 1.68 -8.07
CA CYS A 88 1.96 0.72 -8.22
C CYS A 88 2.11 0.22 -9.67
N SER A 89 1.01 0.00 -10.41
CA SER A 89 1.07 -0.37 -11.84
C SER A 89 1.76 0.66 -12.75
N LYS A 90 1.95 1.90 -12.28
CA LYS A 90 2.69 2.95 -12.99
C LYS A 90 4.18 2.94 -12.70
N ILE A 91 4.61 2.16 -11.71
CA ILE A 91 6.00 1.84 -11.45
C ILE A 91 6.31 0.68 -12.38
N ARG A 92 7.31 0.83 -13.24
CA ARG A 92 7.71 -0.27 -14.13
C ARG A 92 8.35 -1.34 -13.24
N PRO A 93 7.81 -2.57 -13.19
CA PRO A 93 8.54 -3.68 -12.63
C PRO A 93 9.68 -3.96 -13.62
N ASP A 94 10.90 -3.68 -13.20
CA ASP A 94 12.13 -4.17 -13.84
C ASP A 94 12.42 -5.63 -13.43
N GLY A 95 11.43 -6.34 -12.87
CA GLY A 95 11.57 -7.66 -12.26
C GLY A 95 12.03 -7.62 -10.80
N SER A 96 12.12 -6.44 -10.17
CA SER A 96 12.61 -6.31 -8.78
C SER A 96 11.64 -6.83 -7.71
N PHE A 97 10.34 -6.92 -7.98
CA PHE A 97 9.34 -7.39 -7.01
C PHE A 97 8.09 -7.96 -7.69
N VAL A 98 7.39 -8.86 -7.00
CA VAL A 98 6.08 -9.36 -7.40
C VAL A 98 4.99 -8.41 -6.93
N HIS A 99 4.15 -7.93 -7.85
CA HIS A 99 3.06 -7.02 -7.50
C HIS A 99 1.75 -7.79 -7.26
N VAL A 100 1.32 -7.87 -6.01
CA VAL A 100 0.08 -8.57 -5.62
C VAL A 100 -1.00 -7.55 -5.27
N GLY A 101 -2.21 -7.71 -5.80
CA GLY A 101 -3.34 -6.82 -5.51
C GLY A 101 -4.45 -7.54 -4.74
N ARG A 102 -4.83 -7.06 -3.55
CA ARG A 102 -6.03 -7.58 -2.87
C ARG A 102 -7.30 -6.98 -3.49
N ILE A 103 -8.13 -7.85 -4.05
CA ILE A 103 -9.47 -7.52 -4.53
C ILE A 103 -10.49 -7.83 -3.43
N GLY A 104 -11.03 -6.80 -2.79
CA GLY A 104 -12.00 -6.95 -1.69
C GLY A 104 -13.48 -6.96 -2.11
N GLY A 105 -13.81 -6.78 -3.40
CA GLY A 105 -15.19 -6.67 -3.90
C GLY A 105 -15.24 -6.38 -5.40
N TYR A 106 -16.34 -5.78 -5.90
CA TYR A 106 -16.58 -5.46 -7.32
C TYR A 106 -15.75 -4.28 -7.84
N TYR A 107 -14.42 -4.39 -7.77
CA TYR A 107 -13.53 -3.39 -8.35
C TYR A 107 -13.37 -3.57 -9.86
N LYS A 108 -13.19 -2.46 -10.58
CA LYS A 108 -12.86 -2.51 -12.01
C LYS A 108 -11.47 -3.13 -12.18
N LEU A 109 -11.40 -4.33 -12.77
CA LEU A 109 -10.16 -5.10 -12.99
C LEU A 109 -9.07 -4.32 -13.74
N LYS A 110 -9.45 -3.30 -14.52
CA LYS A 110 -8.49 -2.41 -15.20
C LYS A 110 -7.43 -1.78 -14.29
N TYR A 111 -7.69 -1.65 -12.99
CA TYR A 111 -6.75 -1.10 -12.02
C TYR A 111 -5.73 -2.11 -11.48
N PHE A 112 -5.89 -3.40 -11.80
CA PHE A 112 -5.07 -4.51 -11.36
C PHE A 112 -4.27 -5.15 -12.50
N ARG A 113 -4.28 -4.56 -13.71
CA ARG A 113 -3.56 -5.11 -14.88
C ARG A 113 -2.05 -5.23 -14.71
N GLY A 114 -1.46 -4.54 -13.75
CA GLY A 114 -0.04 -4.65 -13.43
C GLY A 114 0.24 -5.54 -12.23
N CYS A 115 -0.76 -6.27 -11.72
CA CYS A 115 -0.57 -7.30 -10.72
C CYS A 115 -0.32 -8.63 -11.43
N GLU A 116 0.51 -9.47 -10.80
CA GLU A 116 0.81 -10.84 -11.20
C GLU A 116 -0.09 -11.85 -10.47
#